data_AF-A0AAJ7RRJ7-F1
#
_entry.id   AF-A0AAJ7RRJ7-F1
#
_cell.length_a   1.000
_cell.length_b   1.000
_cell.length_c   1.000
_cell.angle_alpha   90.00
_cell.angle_beta   90.00
_cell.angle_gamma   90.00
#
_symmetry.space_group_name_H-M   'P 1'
#
loop_
_entity.id
_entity.type
_entity.pdbx_description
1 polymer ?
#
loop_
_entity_poly.entity_id
_entity_poly.type
_entity_poly.pdbx_seq_one_letter_code
_entity_poly.pdbx_strand_id
1 'polypeptide(L)' 'MDAVNSARARLRKYPVLVAQCRKTGTAYARCVIKSSNIKKDDCKSEFENFKNCLVNAAMKNKTRL' A
#
# COMPACT_ATOMS: atom_id res chain seq x y z
N MET A 1 -9.15 -21.27 15.03
CA MET A 1 -8.18 -20.14 15.15
C MET A 1 -7.33 -19.95 13.88
N ASP A 2 -7.47 -20.83 12.88
CA ASP A 2 -6.58 -20.88 11.71
C ASP A 2 -6.73 -19.71 10.73
N ALA A 3 -7.93 -19.12 10.65
CA ALA A 3 -8.17 -17.94 9.82
C ALA A 3 -7.35 -16.73 10.31
N VAL A 4 -7.24 -16.54 11.63
CA VAL A 4 -6.47 -15.45 12.24
C VAL A 4 -4.97 -15.68 12.03
N ASN A 5 -4.50 -16.92 12.19
CA ASN A 5 -3.10 -17.28 11.95
C ASN A 5 -2.69 -17.08 10.49
N SER A 6 -3.57 -17.47 9.55
CA SER A 6 -3.37 -17.27 8.11
C SER A 6 -3.35 -15.78 7.73
N ALA A 7 -4.25 -14.97 8.31
CA ALA A 7 -4.27 -13.53 8.12
C ALA A 7 -2.99 -12.86 8.66
N ARG A 8 -2.52 -13.27 9.84
CA ARG A 8 -1.25 -12.78 10.42
C ARG A 8 -0.05 -13.11 9.53
N ALA A 9 0.03 -14.34 8.99
CA ALA A 9 1.09 -14.73 8.07
C ALA A 9 1.10 -13.88 6.78
N ARG A 10 -0.09 -13.52 6.29
CA ARG A 10 -0.26 -12.65 5.12
C ARG A 10 0.17 -11.21 5.41
N LEU A 11 -0.25 -10.64 6.54
CA LEU A 11 0.11 -9.28 6.94
C LEU A 11 1.61 -9.12 7.21
N ARG A 12 2.30 -10.17 7.67
CA ARG A 12 3.77 -10.14 7.80
C ARG A 12 4.51 -9.90 6.49
N LYS A 13 3.88 -10.20 5.34
CA LYS A 13 4.47 -9.93 4.01
C LYS A 13 4.21 -8.49 3.54
N TYR A 14 3.28 -7.76 4.16
CA TYR A 14 2.90 -6.41 3.77
C TYR A 14 4.08 -5.41 3.76
N PRO A 15 5.00 -5.39 4.75
CA PRO A 15 6.16 -4.50 4.72
C PRO A 15 7.06 -4.72 3.49
N VAL A 16 7.19 -5.96 3.02
CA VAL A 16 7.97 -6.29 1.81
C VAL A 16 7.29 -5.69 0.56
N LEU A 17 5.96 -5.78 0.48
CA LEU A 17 5.19 -5.20 -0.62
C LEU A 17 5.29 -3.66 -0.63
N VAL A 18 5.19 -3.04 0.54
CA VAL A 18 5.34 -1.58 0.68
C VAL A 18 6.76 -1.13 0.34
N ALA A 19 7.78 -1.90 0.73
CA ALA A 19 9.17 -1.60 0.39
C ALA A 19 9.43 -1.62 -1.13
N GLN A 20 8.82 -2.54 -1.86
CA GLN A 20 8.87 -2.57 -3.34
C GLN A 20 8.20 -1.34 -3.96
N CYS A 21 7.18 -0.79 -3.29
CA CYS A 21 6.44 0.39 -3.70
C CYS A 21 6.87 1.68 -3.02
N ARG A 22 8.10 1.73 -2.48
CA ARG A 22 8.62 2.88 -1.74
C ARG A 22 8.49 4.19 -2.52
N LYS A 23 8.80 4.20 -3.82
CA LYS A 23 8.74 5.41 -4.65
C LYS A 23 7.32 5.98 -4.73
N THR A 24 6.33 5.16 -5.12
CA THR A 24 4.92 5.58 -5.21
C THR A 24 4.34 5.90 -3.85
N GLY A 25 4.70 5.14 -2.81
CA GLY A 25 4.31 5.41 -1.43
C GLY A 25 4.84 6.74 -0.90
N THR A 26 6.10 7.09 -1.20
CA THR A 26 6.66 8.40 -0.82
C THR A 26 6.00 9.56 -1.55
N ALA A 27 5.59 9.39 -2.81
CA ALA A 27 4.86 10.41 -3.55
C ALA A 27 3.49 10.69 -2.92
N TYR A 28 2.75 9.63 -2.59
CA TYR A 28 1.48 9.75 -1.88
C TYR A 28 1.65 10.41 -0.50
N ALA A 29 2.65 9.96 0.28
CA ALA A 29 2.93 10.54 1.60
C ALA A 29 3.29 12.03 1.51
N ARG A 30 4.06 12.45 0.49
CA ARG A 30 4.37 13.88 0.27
C ARG A 30 3.11 14.70 -0.02
N CYS A 31 2.20 14.18 -0.84
CA CYS A 31 0.94 14.86 -1.13
C CYS A 31 0.08 15.02 0.14
N VAL A 32 -0.02 13.94 0.93
CA VAL A 32 -0.75 13.95 2.21
C VAL A 32 -0.12 14.94 3.19
N ILE A 33 1.19 14.87 3.43
CA ILE A 33 1.88 15.75 4.40
C ILE A 33 1.81 17.23 3.99
N LYS A 34 1.80 17.53 2.70
CA LYS A 34 1.73 18.91 2.19
C LYS A 34 0.37 19.57 2.48
N SER A 35 -0.69 18.78 2.63
CA SER A 35 -2.06 19.27 2.80
C SER A 35 -2.47 19.21 4.27
N SER A 36 -2.67 20.37 4.90
CA SER A 36 -3.15 20.46 6.29
C SER A 36 -4.65 20.17 6.44
N ASN A 37 -5.42 20.28 5.36
CA ASN A 37 -6.86 19.97 5.29
C ASN A 37 -7.14 19.02 4.12
N ILE A 38 -6.74 17.75 4.26
CA ILE A 38 -6.99 16.72 3.25
C ILE A 38 -8.48 16.43 3.16
N LYS A 39 -9.05 16.64 1.98
CA LYS A 39 -10.34 16.10 1.59
C LYS A 39 -10.14 14.77 0.85
N LYS A 40 -11.20 13.97 0.83
CA LYS A 40 -11.23 12.73 0.05
C LYS A 40 -10.92 13.09 -1.41
N ASP A 41 -10.01 12.32 -2.01
CA ASP A 41 -9.54 12.45 -3.40
C ASP A 41 -8.49 13.53 -3.72
N ASP A 42 -8.02 14.33 -2.76
CA ASP A 42 -6.97 15.34 -3.01
C ASP A 42 -5.65 14.75 -3.51
N CYS A 43 -5.31 13.52 -3.09
CA CYS A 43 -4.13 12.78 -3.51
C CYS A 43 -4.50 11.49 -4.27
N LYS A 44 -5.62 11.50 -4.99
CA LYS A 44 -6.18 10.31 -5.64
C LYS A 44 -5.22 9.71 -6.67
N SER A 45 -4.56 10.54 -7.47
CA SER A 45 -3.63 10.08 -8.51
C SER A 45 -2.43 9.32 -7.91
N GLU A 46 -1.82 9.88 -6.87
CA GLU A 46 -0.69 9.27 -6.17
C GLU A 46 -1.13 8.00 -5.43
N PHE A 47 -2.34 8.02 -4.86
CA PHE A 47 -2.93 6.86 -4.21
C PHE A 47 -3.19 5.71 -5.19
N GLU A 48 -3.77 5.98 -6.37
CA GLU A 48 -4.02 4.97 -7.39
C GLU A 48 -2.72 4.35 -7.89
N ASN A 49 -1.68 5.17 -8.11
CA ASN A 49 -0.35 4.69 -8.47
C ASN A 49 0.28 3.82 -7.38
N PHE A 50 0.12 4.19 -6.11
CA PHE A 50 0.57 3.38 -4.98
C PHE A 50 -0.21 2.07 -4.87
N LYS A 51 -1.54 2.11 -5.00
CA LYS A 51 -2.42 0.94 -4.99
C LYS A 51 -2.08 -0.04 -6.10
N ASN A 52 -1.91 0.46 -7.32
CA ASN A 52 -1.54 -0.38 -8.47
C ASN A 52 -0.19 -1.06 -8.25
N CYS A 53 0.78 -0.33 -7.69
CA CYS A 53 2.05 -0.92 -7.31
C CYS A 53 1.88 -2.03 -6.26
N LEU A 54 1.07 -1.81 -5.21
CA LEU A 54 0.83 -2.80 -4.17
C LEU A 54 0.16 -4.06 -4.72
N VAL A 55 -0.87 -3.92 -5.57
CA VAL A 55 -1.54 -5.06 -6.21
C VAL A 55 -0.56 -5.84 -7.08
N ASN A 56 0.26 -5.16 -7.88
CA ASN A 56 1.30 -5.80 -8.69
C ASN A 56 2.36 -6.51 -7.84
N ALA A 57 2.78 -5.91 -6.73
CA ALA A 57 3.69 -6.53 -5.78
C ALA A 57 3.06 -7.77 -5.12
N ALA A 58 1.78 -7.72 -4.74
CA ALA A 58 1.04 -8.86 -4.19
C ALA A 58 1.01 -10.03 -5.17
N MET A 59 0.68 -9.76 -6.44
CA MET A 59 0.69 -10.78 -7.50
C MET A 59 2.08 -11.41 -7.64
N LYS A 60 3.14 -10.60 -7.71
CA LYS A 60 4.53 -11.10 -7.79
C LYS A 60 4.92 -11.97 -6.60
N ASN A 61 4.49 -11.61 -5.39
CA ASN A 61 4.79 -12.34 -4.16
C ASN A 61 3.77 -13.45 -3.85
N LYS A 62 2.86 -13.79 -4.78
CA LYS A 62 1.78 -14.78 -4.62
C LYS A 62 0.99 -14.59 -3.31
N THR A 63 0.77 -13.34 -2.91
CA THR A 63 0.13 -13.01 -1.64
C THR A 63 -1.15 -12.22 -1.93
N ARG A 64 -2.28 -12.63 -1.34
CA ARG A 64 -3.52 -11.82 -1.44
C ARG A 64 -3.38 -10.56 -0.57
N LEU A 65 -3.67 -9.41 -1.15
CA LEU A 65 -3.83 -8.14 -0.44
C LEU A 65 -5.30 -7.94 -0.10
#